data_AF-W1DFC6-F1
#
_entry.id   AF-W1DFC6-F1
#
_cell.length_a   1.000
_cell.length_b   1.000
_cell.length_c   1.000
_cell.angle_alpha   90.00
_cell.angle_beta   90.00
_cell.angle_gamma   90.00
#
_symmetry.space_group_name_H-M   'P 1'
#
loop_
_entity.id
_entity.type
_entity.pdbx_description
1 polymer ?
#
loop_
_entity_poly.entity_id
_entity_poly.type
_entity_poly.pdbx_seq_one_letter_code
_entity_poly.pdbx_strand_id
1 'polypeptide(L)' 'MTQPEAVFFDCDGTLVDSEVICSRAYVHMFQEFGITLDLAEIF' A
#
# COMPACT_ATOMS: atom_id res chain seq x y z
N MET A 1 20.31 -0.42 -28.46
CA MET A 1 20.06 -0.72 -27.04
C MET A 1 19.86 -2.22 -26.92
N THR A 2 20.44 -2.87 -25.91
CA THR A 2 20.20 -4.29 -25.62
C THR A 2 18.84 -4.46 -24.95
N GLN A 3 18.11 -5.51 -25.30
CA GLN A 3 16.79 -5.78 -24.75
C GLN A 3 16.93 -6.45 -23.37
N PRO A 4 16.17 -6.03 -22.34
CA PRO A 4 16.19 -6.69 -21.05
C PRO A 4 15.63 -8.11 -21.15
N GLU A 5 16.34 -9.07 -20.56
CA GLU A 5 15.98 -10.50 -20.58
C GLU A 5 14.93 -10.87 -19.52
N ALA A 6 14.73 -9.99 -18.53
CA ALA A 6 13.73 -10.15 -17.49
C ALA A 6 13.22 -8.79 -17.00
N VAL A 7 11.98 -8.77 -16.51
CA VAL A 7 11.36 -7.63 -15.84
C VAL A 7 10.73 -8.13 -14.56
N PHE A 8 11.10 -7.53 -13.43
CA PHE A 8 10.43 -7.75 -12.16
C PHE A 8 9.46 -6.61 -11.90
N PHE A 9 8.31 -6.98 -11.35
CA PHE A 9 7.27 -6.06 -11.00
C PHE A 9 7.11 -6.06 -9.50
N ASP A 10 6.98 -4.85 -8.94
CA ASP A 10 6.50 -4.70 -7.59
C ASP A 10 5.05 -5.22 -7.49
N CYS A 11 4.64 -5.61 -6.29
CA CYS A 11 3.31 -6.14 -6.06
C CYS A 11 2.30 -5.02 -5.79
N ASP A 12 2.49 -4.30 -4.69
CA ASP A 12 1.56 -3.26 -4.23
C ASP A 12 1.65 -2.01 -5.09
N GLY A 13 0.51 -1.44 -5.48
CA GLY A 13 0.44 -0.25 -6.34
C GLY A 13 0.94 -0.44 -7.77
N THR A 14 1.47 -1.62 -8.13
CA THR A 14 1.94 -1.94 -9.49
C THR A 14 1.15 -3.10 -10.11
N LEU A 15 1.15 -4.27 -9.48
CA LEU A 15 0.35 -5.42 -9.95
C LEU A 15 -1.01 -5.49 -9.26
N VAL A 16 -1.11 -4.97 -8.04
CA VAL A 16 -2.30 -5.03 -7.19
C VAL A 16 -2.64 -3.63 -6.70
N ASP A 17 -3.87 -3.20 -6.94
CA ASP A 17 -4.44 -1.98 -6.34
C ASP A 17 -4.80 -2.25 -4.87
N SER A 18 -3.77 -2.25 -4.02
CA SER A 18 -3.85 -2.61 -2.61
C SER A 18 -3.87 -1.41 -1.67
N GLU A 19 -3.84 -0.18 -2.19
CA GLU A 19 -3.63 1.02 -1.36
C GLU A 19 -4.77 1.22 -0.33
N VAL A 20 -6.03 1.09 -0.73
CA VAL A 20 -7.17 1.23 0.20
C VAL A 20 -7.12 0.19 1.32
N ILE A 21 -6.83 -1.07 1.00
CA ILE A 21 -6.81 -2.15 2.00
C ILE A 21 -5.62 -2.00 2.94
N CYS A 22 -4.47 -1.56 2.42
CA CYS A 22 -3.27 -1.28 3.21
C CYS A 22 -3.51 -0.11 4.18
N SER A 23 -4.11 0.99 3.70
CA SER A 23 -4.48 2.14 4.54
C SER A 23 -5.49 1.79 5.62
N ARG A 24 -6.46 0.91 5.34
CA ARG A 24 -7.39 0.39 6.37
C ARG A 24 -6.68 -0.41 7.45
N ALA A 25 -5.67 -1.20 7.09
CA ALA A 25 -4.88 -1.95 8.06
C ALA A 25 -4.11 -0.99 8.99
N TYR A 26 -3.55 0.10 8.47
CA TYR A 26 -2.92 1.13 9.29
C TYR A 26 -3.91 1.78 10.25
N VAL A 27 -5.07 2.24 9.78
CA VAL A 27 -6.11 2.84 10.66
C VAL A 27 -6.44 1.90 11.81
N HIS A 28 -6.64 0.60 11.53
CA HIS A 28 -6.94 -0.38 12.57
C HIS A 28 -5.78 -0.59 13.55
N MET A 29 -4.56 -0.76 13.05
CA MET A 29 -3.38 -0.98 13.87
C MET A 29 -3.10 0.21 14.80
N PHE A 30 -3.18 1.44 14.30
CA PHE A 30 -2.88 2.64 15.09
C PHE A 30 -3.92 2.92 16.17
N GLN A 31 -5.18 2.50 15.96
CA GLN A 31 -6.22 2.57 16.99
C GLN A 31 -5.87 1.76 18.25
N GLU A 32 -5.15 0.63 18.11
CA GLU A 32 -4.69 -0.17 19.26
C GLU A 32 -3.73 0.61 20.17
N PHE A 33 -3.06 1.63 19.63
CA PHE A 33 -2.15 2.52 20.35
C PHE A 33 -2.79 3.86 20.74
N GLY A 34 -4.11 4.00 20.60
CA GLY A 34 -4.83 5.23 20.90
C GLY A 34 -4.59 6.36 19.90
N ILE A 35 -4.02 6.06 18.72
CA ILE A 35 -3.78 7.02 17.64
C ILE A 35 -4.94 6.94 16.66
N THR A 36 -5.51 8.09 16.31
CA THR A 36 -6.58 8.18 15.30
C THR A 36 -5.97 8.62 13.98
N LEU A 37 -6.20 7.84 12.93
CA LEU A 37 -5.88 8.17 11.55
C LEU A 37 -7.17 8.26 10.75
N ASP A 38 -7.32 9.28 9.91
CA ASP A 38 -8.41 9.35 8.93
C ASP A 38 -8.00 8.58 7.67
N LEU A 39 -8.86 7.64 7.25
CA LEU A 39 -8.62 6.86 6.04
C LEU A 39 -8.54 7.77 4.80
N ALA A 40 -9.31 8.87 4.76
CA ALA A 40 -9.31 9.79 3.64
C ALA A 40 -8.05 10.68 3.56
N GLU A 41 -7.25 10.73 4.63
CA GLU A 41 -5.97 11.46 4.65
C GLU A 41 -4.77 10.54 4.39
N ILE A 42 -4.93 9.24 4.63
CA ILE A 42 -3.87 8.21 4.48
C ILE A 42 -3.96 7.48 3.14
N PHE A 43 -5.13 7.49 2.48
CA PHE A 43 -5.32 7.05 1.10
C PHE A 43 -5.16 8.23 0.14
#